data_AF-P83652-F1
#
_entry.id   AF-P83652-F1
#
_cell.length_a   1.000
_cell.length_b   1.000
_cell.length_c   1.000
_cell.angle_alpha   90.00
_cell.angle_beta   90.00
_cell.angle_gamma   90.00
#
_symmetry.space_group_name_H-M   'P 1'
#
loop_
_entity.id
_entity.type
_entity.pdbx_description
1 polymer ?
#
loop_
_entity_poly.entity_id
_entity_poly.type
_entity_poly.pdbx_seq_one_letter_code
_entity_poly.pdbx_strand_id
1 'polypeptide(L)' 'CIANRNGCQPDGSQGNCCSGYCHKEPGWVAGYCR' A
#
# COMPACT_ATOMS: atom_id res chain seq x y z
N CYS A 1 4.66 8.07 -6.52
CA CYS A 1 4.38 6.68 -6.14
C CYS A 1 4.97 6.44 -4.74
N ILE A 2 4.43 5.50 -3.98
CA ILE A 2 4.81 5.24 -2.59
C ILE A 2 6.00 4.27 -2.55
N ALA A 3 7.01 4.59 -1.75
CA ALA A 3 8.21 3.76 -1.60
C ALA A 3 7.90 2.42 -0.90
N ASN A 4 8.70 1.39 -1.15
CA ASN A 4 8.55 0.11 -0.45
C ASN A 4 8.65 0.29 1.07
N ARG A 5 7.81 -0.45 1.80
CA ARG A 5 7.56 -0.39 3.25
C ARG A 5 6.83 0.84 3.76
N ASN A 6 6.42 1.77 2.89
CA ASN A 6 5.50 2.84 3.28
C ASN A 6 4.04 2.41 3.18
N GLY A 7 3.19 3.08 3.97
CA GLY A 7 1.76 2.82 4.02
C GLY A 7 1.08 3.01 2.66
N CYS A 8 0.16 2.10 2.33
CA CYS A 8 -0.67 2.17 1.14
C CYS A 8 -2.06 1.59 1.41
N GLN A 9 -3.00 1.88 0.51
CA GLN A 9 -4.27 1.15 0.47
C GLN A 9 -4.45 0.46 -0.89
N PRO A 10 -5.02 -0.76 -0.91
CA PRO A 10 -5.21 -1.52 -2.14
C PRO A 10 -6.22 -0.88 -3.09
N ASP A 11 -7.09 0.02 -2.61
CA ASP A 11 -7.99 0.82 -3.45
C ASP A 11 -7.30 2.04 -4.06
N GLY A 12 -6.05 2.34 -3.66
CA GLY A 12 -5.28 3.46 -4.18
C GLY A 12 -5.59 4.82 -3.53
N SER A 13 -6.50 4.90 -2.56
CA SER A 13 -6.83 6.16 -1.84
C SER A 13 -5.63 6.87 -1.21
N GLN A 14 -4.60 6.13 -0.79
CA GLN A 14 -3.34 6.70 -0.26
C GLN A 14 -2.26 6.92 -1.33
N GLY A 15 -2.58 6.68 -2.59
CA GLY A 15 -1.65 6.62 -3.71
C GLY A 15 -1.17 5.20 -4.02
N ASN A 16 -0.55 5.04 -5.18
CA ASN A 16 -0.05 3.75 -5.65
C ASN A 16 1.42 3.55 -5.31
N CYS A 17 1.77 2.31 -4.93
CA CYS A 17 3.14 1.87 -4.72
C CYS A 17 3.97 2.00 -6.00
N CYS A 18 5.25 2.37 -5.88
CA CYS A 18 6.15 2.45 -7.03
C CYS A 18 6.35 1.08 -7.70
N SER A 19 6.22 0.00 -6.93
CA SER A 19 6.22 -1.38 -7.41
C SER A 19 4.89 -1.82 -8.03
N GLY A 20 3.82 -1.04 -7.88
CA GLY A 20 2.45 -1.43 -8.25
C GLY A 20 1.78 -2.42 -7.29
N TYR A 21 2.43 -2.79 -6.18
CA TYR A 21 1.90 -3.77 -5.23
C TYR A 21 1.77 -3.21 -3.81
N CYS A 22 0.53 -3.20 -3.31
CA CYS A 22 0.17 -2.83 -1.95
C CYS A 22 -0.25 -4.08 -1.17
N HIS A 23 0.52 -4.45 -0.14
CA HIS A 23 0.22 -5.58 0.71
C HIS A 23 -0.61 -5.14 1.92
N LYS A 24 -1.88 -5.57 1.99
CA LYS A 24 -2.78 -5.29 3.12
C LYS A 24 -3.43 -6.58 3.61
N GLU A 25 -3.22 -6.92 4.88
CA GLU A 25 -3.87 -8.06 5.52
C GLU A 25 -5.30 -7.71 6.01
N PRO A 26 -6.22 -8.69 6.07
CA PRO A 26 -7.56 -8.46 6.59
C PRO A 26 -7.52 -7.98 8.04
N GLY A 27 -8.18 -6.86 8.32
CA GLY A 27 -8.20 -6.21 9.64
C GLY A 27 -7.18 -5.08 9.81
N TRP A 28 -6.24 -4.89 8.88
CA TRP A 28 -5.29 -3.77 8.94
C TRP A 28 -5.93 -2.46 8.49
N VAL A 29 -5.59 -1.35 9.16
CA VAL A 29 -6.06 -0.01 8.77
C VAL A 29 -5.46 0.40 7.43
N ALA A 30 -4.14 0.25 7.26
CA ALA A 30 -3.42 0.47 6.02
C ALA A 30 -2.48 -0.71 5.74
N GLY A 31 -2.28 -1.01 4.46
CA GLY A 31 -1.25 -1.93 4.02
C GLY A 31 0.10 -1.23 3.90
N TYR A 32 1.08 -1.89 3.30
CA TYR A 32 2.36 -1.30 2.95
C TYR A 32 2.80 -1.71 1.54
N CYS A 33 3.53 -0.83 0.89
CA CYS A 33 4.08 -1.09 -0.42
C CYS A 33 5.19 -2.13 -0.34
N ARG A 34 5.22 -3.03 -1.32
CA ARG A 34 6.27 -4.04 -1.41
C ARG A 34 6.84 -4.11 -2.81
#